data_AF-A0A2G9UZ49-F1
#
_entry.id   AF-A0A2G9UZ49-F1
#
_cell.length_a   1.000
_cell.length_b   1.000
_cell.length_c   1.000
_cell.angle_alpha   90.00
_cell.angle_beta   90.00
_cell.angle_gamma   90.00
#
_symmetry.space_group_name_H-M   'P 1'
#
loop_
_entity.id
_entity.type
_entity.pdbx_description
1 polymer ?
#
loop_
_entity_poly.entity_id
_entity_poly.type
_entity_poly.pdbx_seq_one_letter_code
_entity_poly.pdbx_strand_id
1 'polypeptide(L)'
;MADVSTAANVSFIQENEWAPVREFADFPWVPVVDGDFLIESAHTSLRQGNFKHTQLLAGSNLDESMYFIVYQLTNIFPVQDFFKKRDFVPDRSTWLKAISDLLPQQMIKNQLALAAILHEYEPANLPVRERDWLDSMEKMLGDYHFTCNVNEMALAHSKHGGDTYYYYFTHRATAQTWPEWMGCLHGYEINFIFGEPFNKKFNYSTEEQELSSRFMRYWANFARTGDPNKNEDGTYTTDVWPKYNGQSMEYMNMTIESAYPSPRRTGHGPRRKHCAFWKAYLPNLMAAVADVGDPFLLWKQQMDKWQNEYIMDWQYHFEQYKKYQAYRHLDSYSCGADVGDPFLLWKQQMDKWQNEYIMDWQYHFEQYKKYQAYRHLDSYSCGGRP
;
A
#
# COMPACT_ATOMS: atom_id res chain seq x y z
N MET A 1 -27.94 26.05 18.21
CA MET A 1 -27.23 25.45 19.35
C MET A 1 -27.87 24.10 19.59
N ALA A 2 -27.29 23.04 19.04
CA ALA A 2 -27.72 21.67 19.33
C ALA A 2 -26.68 21.09 20.29
N ASP A 3 -27.22 20.49 21.34
CA ASP A 3 -26.58 20.13 22.60
C ASP A 3 -25.47 19.09 22.42
N VAL A 4 -24.36 19.31 23.12
CA VAL A 4 -23.21 18.40 23.19
C VAL A 4 -23.45 17.47 24.39
N SER A 5 -23.12 16.19 24.22
CA SER A 5 -23.04 15.17 25.29
C SER A 5 -24.37 14.56 25.75
N THR A 6 -24.78 13.49 25.07
CA THR A 6 -25.25 12.30 25.79
C THR A 6 -24.09 11.32 25.83
N ALA A 7 -23.33 11.31 26.93
CA ALA A 7 -22.37 10.25 27.19
C ALA A 7 -23.11 8.90 27.11
N ALA A 8 -22.68 8.03 26.20
CA ALA A 8 -23.21 6.68 26.15
C ALA A 8 -23.00 6.01 27.51
N ASN A 9 -24.03 5.37 28.05
CA ASN A 9 -23.94 4.62 29.30
C ASN A 9 -22.82 3.57 29.19
N VAL A 10 -22.02 3.38 30.24
CA VAL A 10 -20.94 2.39 30.31
C VAL A 10 -21.40 1.00 29.87
N SER A 11 -22.62 0.60 30.26
CA SER A 11 -23.22 -0.67 29.83
C SER A 11 -23.41 -0.75 28.31
N PHE A 12 -23.81 0.36 27.68
CA PHE A 12 -23.95 0.43 26.22
C PHE A 12 -22.59 0.35 25.51
N ILE A 13 -21.56 1.01 26.05
CA ILE A 13 -20.20 0.94 25.49
C ILE A 13 -19.65 -0.48 25.61
N GLN A 14 -19.83 -1.13 26.77
CA GLN A 14 -19.40 -2.52 26.99
C GLN A 14 -20.10 -3.50 26.03
N GLU A 15 -21.41 -3.34 25.83
CA GLU A 15 -22.19 -4.20 24.92
C GLU A 15 -21.84 -3.96 23.44
N ASN A 16 -21.23 -2.82 23.10
CA ASN A 16 -20.90 -2.42 21.73
C ASN A 16 -19.39 -2.17 21.54
N GLU A 17 -18.54 -2.68 22.42
CA GLU A 17 -17.10 -2.43 22.41
C GLU A 17 -16.42 -3.00 21.14
N TRP A 18 -17.07 -4.00 20.53
CA TRP A 18 -16.70 -4.63 19.26
C TRP A 18 -17.56 -4.09 18.12
N ALA A 19 -17.59 -2.76 17.95
CA ALA A 19 -18.14 -2.19 16.72
C ALA A 19 -17.39 -2.77 15.51
N PRO A 20 -18.08 -3.06 14.39
CA PRO A 20 -17.43 -3.64 13.22
C PRO A 20 -16.32 -2.69 12.74
N VAL A 21 -15.09 -3.19 12.86
CA VAL A 21 -13.90 -2.54 12.34
C VAL A 21 -14.10 -2.29 10.85
N ARG A 22 -13.85 -1.05 10.42
CA ARG A 22 -14.10 -0.63 9.02
C ARG A 22 -12.90 -0.86 8.11
N GLU A 23 -11.68 -0.88 8.65
CA GLU A 23 -10.45 -0.96 7.87
C GLU A 23 -9.56 -2.14 8.33
N PHE A 24 -8.63 -2.57 7.48
CA PHE A 24 -7.74 -3.69 7.80
C PHE A 24 -6.81 -3.34 8.98
N ALA A 25 -6.71 -4.26 9.94
CA ALA A 25 -5.89 -4.11 11.15
C ALA A 25 -6.20 -2.82 11.95
N ASP A 26 -7.42 -2.30 11.84
CA ASP A 26 -7.92 -1.20 12.64
C ASP A 26 -8.54 -1.75 13.93
N PHE A 27 -8.01 -1.39 15.09
CA PHE A 27 -8.50 -1.92 16.36
C PHE A 27 -9.28 -0.82 17.09
N PRO A 28 -10.47 -1.12 17.66
CA PRO A 28 -11.32 -0.09 18.25
C PRO A 28 -10.69 0.60 19.47
N TRP A 29 -9.80 -0.10 20.18
CA TRP A 29 -9.17 0.37 21.40
C TRP A 29 -7.65 0.38 21.23
N VAL A 30 -7.11 1.55 20.90
CA VAL A 30 -5.68 1.80 20.66
C VAL A 30 -5.19 2.99 21.49
N PRO A 31 -3.87 3.13 21.70
CA PRO A 31 -3.32 4.33 22.33
C PRO A 31 -3.74 5.62 21.61
N VAL A 32 -4.10 6.65 22.38
CA VAL A 32 -4.47 7.99 21.88
C VAL A 32 -3.60 9.06 22.52
N VAL A 33 -3.50 10.23 21.88
CA VAL A 33 -2.88 11.41 22.47
C VAL A 33 -3.85 11.97 23.52
N ASP A 34 -3.60 11.64 24.78
CA ASP A 34 -4.44 11.99 25.93
C ASP A 34 -3.95 13.25 26.66
N GLY A 35 -2.73 13.70 26.38
CA GLY A 35 -2.12 14.85 27.04
C GLY A 35 -1.48 14.54 28.40
N ASP A 36 -1.47 13.26 28.82
CA ASP A 36 -0.84 12.79 30.05
C ASP A 36 0.21 11.71 29.73
N PHE A 37 -0.21 10.54 29.25
CA PHE A 37 0.71 9.47 28.85
C PHE A 37 1.37 9.76 27.49
N LEU A 38 0.57 10.11 26.48
CA LEU A 38 1.01 10.59 25.16
C LEU A 38 0.59 12.05 24.98
N ILE A 39 1.58 12.94 25.01
CA ILE A 39 1.34 14.39 24.88
C ILE A 39 1.35 14.88 23.43
N GLU A 40 1.83 14.06 22.50
CA GLU A 40 1.88 14.35 21.06
C GLU A 40 1.85 13.06 20.24
N SER A 41 1.68 13.19 18.92
CA SER A 41 1.70 12.02 18.02
C SER A 41 3.09 11.41 17.92
N ALA A 42 3.17 10.08 17.79
CA ALA A 42 4.43 9.37 17.61
C ALA A 42 5.24 9.88 16.40
N HIS A 43 4.59 10.24 15.31
CA HIS A 43 5.26 10.80 14.13
C HIS A 43 5.91 12.16 14.43
N THR A 44 5.28 13.00 15.27
CA THR A 44 5.89 14.25 15.75
C THR A 44 7.12 13.95 16.61
N SER A 45 7.00 13.04 17.58
CA SER A 45 8.12 12.68 18.47
C SER A 45 9.30 12.09 17.72
N LEU A 46 9.06 11.20 16.76
CA LEU A 46 10.10 10.62 15.91
C LEU A 46 10.82 11.68 15.06
N ARG A 47 10.06 12.64 14.51
CA ARG A 47 10.62 13.74 13.71
C ARG A 47 11.49 14.67 14.56
N GLN A 48 11.01 15.06 15.73
CA GLN A 48 11.67 16.02 16.61
C GLN A 48 12.80 15.40 17.45
N GLY A 49 12.80 14.08 17.63
CA GLY A 49 13.73 13.41 18.53
C GLY A 49 13.24 13.38 19.98
N ASN A 50 11.95 13.61 20.23
CA ASN A 50 11.34 13.64 21.56
C ASN A 50 11.05 12.21 22.06
N PHE A 51 12.10 11.40 22.15
CA PHE A 51 12.04 10.06 22.69
C PHE A 51 13.28 9.78 23.52
N LYS A 52 13.23 8.75 24.35
CA LYS A 52 14.34 8.36 25.21
C LYS A 52 15.59 8.07 24.35
N HIS A 53 16.71 8.73 24.68
CA HIS A 53 18.01 8.39 24.10
C HIS A 53 18.54 7.10 24.72
N THR A 54 18.36 5.99 24.01
CA THR A 54 18.78 4.65 24.42
C THR A 54 19.20 3.84 23.18
N GLN A 55 19.67 2.61 23.36
CA GLN A 55 19.87 1.68 22.24
C GLN A 55 18.52 1.10 21.80
N LEU A 56 18.38 0.78 20.50
CA LEU A 56 17.18 0.19 19.91
C LEU A 56 17.51 -1.09 19.15
N LEU A 57 16.79 -2.18 19.47
CA LEU A 57 16.73 -3.39 18.66
C LEU A 57 15.29 -3.54 18.18
N ALA A 58 15.10 -3.62 16.86
CA ALA A 58 13.80 -3.75 16.23
C ALA A 58 13.89 -4.70 15.02
N GLY A 59 12.76 -5.13 14.48
CA GLY A 59 12.77 -5.97 13.28
C GLY A 59 11.39 -6.26 12.74
N SER A 60 11.35 -7.02 11.66
CA SER A 60 10.12 -7.48 11.00
C SER A 60 10.28 -8.92 10.54
N ASN A 61 9.16 -9.59 10.30
CA ASN A 61 9.08 -10.90 9.69
C ASN A 61 8.89 -10.78 8.18
N LEU A 62 9.12 -11.87 7.45
CA LEU A 62 8.99 -11.89 5.99
C LEU A 62 7.54 -11.73 5.52
N ASP A 63 6.57 -12.30 6.27
CA ASP A 63 5.15 -12.31 5.92
C ASP A 63 4.29 -11.76 7.09
N GLU A 64 4.30 -10.45 7.27
CA GLU A 64 3.69 -9.76 8.42
C GLU A 64 2.17 -9.72 8.39
N SER A 65 1.56 -9.65 7.20
CA SER A 65 0.12 -9.34 7.11
C SER A 65 -0.76 -10.57 6.93
N MET A 66 -0.20 -11.69 6.49
CA MET A 66 -0.99 -12.85 6.05
C MET A 66 -1.89 -13.41 7.17
N TYR A 67 -1.41 -13.39 8.42
CA TYR A 67 -2.22 -13.77 9.57
C TYR A 67 -3.49 -12.92 9.64
N PHE A 68 -3.38 -11.60 9.57
CA PHE A 68 -4.52 -10.68 9.66
C PHE A 68 -5.43 -10.79 8.42
N ILE A 69 -4.86 -10.95 7.22
CA ILE A 69 -5.61 -11.03 5.96
C ILE A 69 -6.63 -12.16 6.01
N VAL A 70 -6.22 -13.36 6.45
CA VAL A 70 -7.10 -14.54 6.41
C VAL A 70 -8.24 -14.45 7.42
N TYR A 71 -8.05 -13.72 8.52
CA TYR A 71 -9.10 -13.45 9.50
C TYR A 71 -10.06 -12.34 9.05
N GLN A 72 -9.59 -11.35 8.30
CA GLN A 72 -10.43 -10.26 7.79
C GLN A 72 -11.26 -10.71 6.58
N LEU A 73 -10.65 -11.44 5.64
CA LEU A 73 -11.27 -11.86 4.38
C LEU A 73 -11.79 -13.30 4.43
N THR A 74 -12.62 -13.62 5.41
CA THR A 74 -13.18 -14.98 5.58
C THR A 74 -13.99 -15.48 4.38
N ASN A 75 -14.52 -14.57 3.55
CA ASN A 75 -15.19 -14.91 2.29
C ASN A 75 -14.24 -15.46 1.22
N ILE A 76 -12.99 -14.98 1.20
CA ILE A 76 -11.95 -15.44 0.27
C ILE A 76 -11.15 -16.57 0.89
N PHE A 77 -10.89 -16.50 2.20
CA PHE A 77 -10.15 -17.47 2.99
C PHE A 77 -11.07 -18.14 4.04
N PRO A 78 -11.92 -19.10 3.65
CA PRO A 78 -12.65 -19.90 4.62
C PRO A 78 -11.71 -20.80 5.43
N VAL A 79 -11.80 -20.76 6.75
CA VAL A 79 -10.92 -21.51 7.67
C VAL A 79 -10.91 -23.01 7.36
N GLN A 80 -12.05 -23.57 6.98
CA GLN A 80 -12.19 -24.99 6.62
C GLN A 80 -11.40 -25.42 5.37
N ASP A 81 -10.92 -24.46 4.57
CA ASP A 81 -10.20 -24.70 3.32
C ASP A 81 -8.69 -24.47 3.45
N PHE A 82 -8.21 -23.91 4.56
CA PHE A 82 -6.80 -23.51 4.77
C PHE A 82 -5.80 -24.62 4.45
N PHE A 83 -6.15 -25.87 4.78
CA PHE A 83 -5.30 -27.04 4.58
C PHE A 83 -5.67 -27.87 3.34
N LYS A 84 -6.69 -27.46 2.59
CA LYS A 84 -7.20 -28.22 1.41
C LYS A 84 -6.79 -27.59 0.09
N LYS A 85 -6.73 -26.26 0.06
CA LYS A 85 -6.44 -25.50 -1.16
C LYS A 85 -5.42 -24.39 -0.88
N ARG A 86 -4.79 -23.88 -1.93
CA ARG A 86 -3.73 -22.85 -1.85
C ARG A 86 -3.94 -21.71 -2.86
N ASP A 87 -4.92 -21.88 -3.74
CA ASP A 87 -5.31 -21.06 -4.90
C ASP A 87 -6.45 -20.09 -4.55
N PHE A 88 -6.44 -19.54 -3.33
CA PHE A 88 -7.51 -18.64 -2.84
C PHE A 88 -7.65 -17.36 -3.67
N VAL A 89 -6.55 -16.89 -4.25
CA VAL A 89 -6.49 -15.70 -5.09
C VAL A 89 -5.95 -16.12 -6.46
N PRO A 90 -6.79 -16.72 -7.33
CA PRO A 90 -6.31 -17.34 -8.56
C PRO A 90 -6.00 -16.31 -9.66
N ASP A 91 -6.63 -15.14 -9.60
CA ASP A 91 -6.59 -14.14 -10.66
C ASP A 91 -6.59 -12.70 -10.13
N ARG A 92 -6.33 -11.78 -11.05
CA ARG A 92 -6.34 -10.33 -10.82
C ARG A 92 -7.69 -9.82 -10.30
N SER A 93 -8.80 -10.39 -10.74
CA SER A 93 -10.15 -9.93 -10.34
C SER A 93 -10.39 -10.19 -8.85
N THR A 94 -10.04 -11.39 -8.40
CA THR A 94 -10.12 -11.79 -6.99
C THR A 94 -9.15 -10.97 -6.15
N TRP A 95 -7.93 -10.72 -6.66
CA TRP A 95 -6.95 -9.86 -6.00
C TRP A 95 -7.46 -8.42 -5.85
N LEU A 96 -8.02 -7.82 -6.90
CA LEU A 96 -8.60 -6.47 -6.85
C LEU A 96 -9.75 -6.36 -5.84
N LYS A 97 -10.60 -7.39 -5.77
CA LYS A 97 -11.67 -7.44 -4.77
C LYS A 97 -11.09 -7.49 -3.36
N ALA A 98 -10.10 -8.37 -3.13
CA ALA A 98 -9.45 -8.52 -1.83
C ALA A 98 -8.81 -7.20 -1.36
N ILE A 99 -8.03 -6.52 -2.20
CA ILE A 99 -7.39 -5.26 -1.80
C ILE A 99 -8.40 -4.12 -1.64
N SER A 100 -9.53 -4.13 -2.37
CA SER A 100 -10.58 -3.11 -2.20
C SER A 100 -11.30 -3.24 -0.86
N ASP A 101 -11.35 -4.45 -0.30
CA ASP A 101 -11.91 -4.71 1.02
C ASP A 101 -10.89 -4.42 2.15
N LEU A 102 -9.60 -4.31 1.83
CA LEU A 102 -8.53 -4.20 2.82
C LEU A 102 -7.83 -2.83 2.87
N LEU A 103 -7.67 -2.15 1.74
CA LEU A 103 -6.99 -0.86 1.71
C LEU A 103 -7.80 0.24 2.41
N PRO A 104 -7.14 1.25 2.99
CA PRO A 104 -7.83 2.40 3.57
C PRO A 104 -8.74 3.08 2.55
N GLN A 105 -9.95 3.46 2.97
CA GLN A 105 -10.98 4.00 2.06
C GLN A 105 -10.52 5.27 1.33
N GLN A 106 -9.69 6.08 2.01
CA GLN A 106 -9.09 7.28 1.42
C GLN A 106 -8.17 6.99 0.23
N MET A 107 -7.47 5.85 0.23
CA MET A 107 -6.58 5.45 -0.86
C MET A 107 -7.39 4.88 -2.02
N ILE A 108 -8.44 4.11 -1.73
CA ILE A 108 -9.33 3.55 -2.75
C ILE A 108 -10.07 4.65 -3.51
N LYS A 109 -10.56 5.66 -2.80
CA LYS A 109 -11.30 6.79 -3.41
C LYS A 109 -10.42 7.69 -4.27
N ASN A 110 -9.13 7.78 -3.97
CA ASN A 110 -8.18 8.54 -4.78
C ASN A 110 -7.64 7.69 -5.93
N GLN A 111 -8.14 7.95 -7.14
CA GLN A 111 -7.79 7.15 -8.33
C GLN A 111 -6.28 7.09 -8.61
N LEU A 112 -5.54 8.18 -8.36
CA LEU A 112 -4.09 8.22 -8.59
C LEU A 112 -3.34 7.44 -7.51
N ALA A 113 -3.75 7.56 -6.25
CA ALA A 113 -3.19 6.76 -5.17
C ALA A 113 -3.41 5.27 -5.42
N LEU A 114 -4.65 4.88 -5.76
CA LEU A 114 -4.98 3.50 -6.10
C LEU A 114 -4.16 3.02 -7.30
N ALA A 115 -4.11 3.77 -8.40
CA ALA A 115 -3.32 3.38 -9.58
C ALA A 115 -1.83 3.21 -9.26
N ALA A 116 -1.26 4.07 -8.40
CA ALA A 116 0.12 3.94 -7.94
C ALA A 116 0.35 2.68 -7.10
N ILE A 117 -0.58 2.36 -6.18
CA ILE A 117 -0.52 1.15 -5.36
C ILE A 117 -0.62 -0.10 -6.23
N LEU A 118 -1.56 -0.12 -7.17
CA LEU A 118 -1.71 -1.22 -8.13
C LEU A 118 -0.42 -1.40 -8.94
N HIS A 119 0.16 -0.31 -9.46
CA HIS A 119 1.39 -0.39 -10.23
C HIS A 119 2.58 -0.94 -9.44
N GLU A 120 2.71 -0.56 -8.16
CA GLU A 120 3.86 -0.98 -7.34
C GLU A 120 3.77 -2.45 -6.92
N TYR A 121 2.57 -2.99 -6.73
CA TYR A 121 2.37 -4.32 -6.15
C TYR A 121 1.79 -5.37 -7.09
N GLU A 122 1.19 -4.99 -8.21
CA GLU A 122 0.67 -5.98 -9.16
C GLU A 122 1.82 -6.88 -9.69
N PRO A 123 1.67 -8.22 -9.68
CA PRO A 123 2.71 -9.13 -10.16
C PRO A 123 3.09 -8.84 -11.61
N ALA A 124 4.33 -8.40 -11.83
CA ALA A 124 4.83 -8.02 -13.16
C ALA A 124 5.49 -9.19 -13.92
N ASN A 125 5.95 -10.23 -13.21
CA ASN A 125 6.68 -11.34 -13.82
C ASN A 125 5.73 -12.33 -14.49
N LEU A 126 5.95 -12.61 -15.78
CA LEU A 126 5.17 -13.59 -16.54
C LEU A 126 5.87 -14.97 -16.58
N PRO A 127 5.13 -16.09 -16.46
CA PRO A 127 3.68 -16.15 -16.20
C PRO A 127 3.35 -15.83 -14.73
N VAL A 128 2.28 -15.06 -14.51
CA VAL A 128 1.77 -14.81 -13.15
C VAL A 128 1.10 -16.09 -12.64
N ARG A 129 1.54 -16.58 -11.48
CA ARG A 129 0.97 -17.74 -10.80
C ARG A 129 0.06 -17.27 -9.69
N GLU A 130 -0.82 -18.15 -9.23
CA GLU A 130 -1.76 -17.90 -8.13
C GLU A 130 -1.05 -17.44 -6.85
N ARG A 131 0.12 -18.04 -6.55
CA ARG A 131 0.96 -17.63 -5.40
C ARG A 131 1.46 -16.19 -5.52
N ASP A 132 1.69 -15.69 -6.73
CA ASP A 132 2.26 -14.36 -6.92
C ASP A 132 1.20 -13.28 -6.58
N TRP A 133 -0.09 -13.53 -6.82
CA TRP A 133 -1.19 -12.66 -6.37
C TRP A 133 -1.30 -12.61 -4.84
N LEU A 134 -1.18 -13.78 -4.22
CA LEU A 134 -1.25 -13.91 -2.76
C LEU A 134 -0.07 -13.20 -2.08
N ASP A 135 1.16 -13.44 -2.56
CA ASP A 135 2.37 -12.80 -2.05
C ASP A 135 2.32 -11.28 -2.29
N SER A 136 1.86 -10.82 -3.46
CA SER A 136 1.65 -9.40 -3.75
C SER A 136 0.76 -8.71 -2.70
N MET A 137 -0.40 -9.29 -2.40
CA MET A 137 -1.33 -8.74 -1.42
C MET A 137 -0.72 -8.73 -0.01
N GLU A 138 -0.06 -9.82 0.37
CA GLU A 138 0.63 -9.93 1.65
C GLU A 138 1.70 -8.84 1.79
N LYS A 139 2.56 -8.70 0.78
CA LYS A 139 3.64 -7.72 0.82
C LYS A 139 3.11 -6.30 0.84
N MET A 140 2.02 -6.00 0.11
CA MET A 140 1.37 -4.70 0.12
C MET A 140 0.95 -4.26 1.52
N LEU A 141 0.21 -5.13 2.21
CA LEU A 141 -0.31 -4.82 3.53
C LEU A 141 0.74 -4.96 4.63
N GLY A 142 1.66 -5.91 4.50
CA GLY A 142 2.78 -6.13 5.42
C GLY A 142 3.73 -4.92 5.41
N ASP A 143 3.98 -4.37 4.22
CA ASP A 143 4.76 -3.14 4.07
C ASP A 143 4.04 -1.95 4.73
N TYR A 144 2.77 -1.74 4.39
CA TYR A 144 2.03 -0.57 4.84
C TYR A 144 1.76 -0.56 6.35
N HIS A 145 1.35 -1.69 6.94
CA HIS A 145 0.97 -1.77 8.35
C HIS A 145 2.13 -2.12 9.30
N PHE A 146 3.20 -2.79 8.84
CA PHE A 146 4.25 -3.29 9.74
C PHE A 146 5.65 -2.85 9.30
N THR A 147 6.20 -3.49 8.26
CA THR A 147 7.64 -3.42 7.96
C THR A 147 8.13 -1.98 7.74
N CYS A 148 7.36 -1.17 7.01
CA CYS A 148 7.77 0.20 6.72
C CYS A 148 7.63 1.16 7.90
N ASN A 149 6.75 0.87 8.86
CA ASN A 149 6.62 1.62 10.11
C ASN A 149 7.82 1.33 11.03
N VAL A 150 8.25 0.07 11.11
CA VAL A 150 9.47 -0.30 11.86
C VAL A 150 10.71 0.32 11.22
N ASN A 151 10.82 0.32 9.88
CA ASN A 151 11.91 0.99 9.17
C ASN A 151 11.94 2.50 9.48
N GLU A 152 10.79 3.18 9.46
CA GLU A 152 10.70 4.61 9.77
C GLU A 152 11.17 4.90 11.21
N MET A 153 10.69 4.13 12.19
CA MET A 153 11.11 4.26 13.59
C MET A 153 12.62 4.05 13.76
N ALA A 154 13.16 2.98 13.16
CA ALA A 154 14.58 2.64 13.23
C ALA A 154 15.46 3.71 12.57
N LEU A 155 15.03 4.26 11.43
CA LEU A 155 15.71 5.36 10.75
C LEU A 155 15.68 6.64 11.58
N ALA A 156 14.53 7.02 12.12
CA ALA A 156 14.40 8.20 12.97
C ALA A 156 15.29 8.09 14.21
N HIS A 157 15.30 6.93 14.88
CA HIS A 157 16.18 6.66 16.02
C HIS A 157 17.66 6.84 15.65
N SER A 158 18.10 6.22 14.54
CA SER A 158 19.49 6.33 14.08
C SER A 158 19.89 7.76 13.68
N LYS A 159 18.97 8.51 13.07
CA LYS A 159 19.17 9.90 12.64
C LYS A 159 19.42 10.83 13.83
N HIS A 160 18.79 10.55 14.97
CA HIS A 160 18.98 11.27 16.22
C HIS A 160 20.12 10.71 17.09
N GLY A 161 21.06 9.97 16.47
CA GLY A 161 22.31 9.52 17.09
C GLY A 161 22.18 8.25 17.96
N GLY A 162 21.03 7.58 17.93
CA GLY A 162 20.82 6.33 18.65
C GLY A 162 21.49 5.14 17.96
N ASP A 163 22.03 4.23 18.75
CA ASP A 163 22.55 2.95 18.26
C ASP A 163 21.37 2.02 17.97
N THR A 164 21.08 1.82 16.68
CA THR A 164 19.96 1.01 16.19
C THR A 164 20.44 -0.30 15.58
N TYR A 165 19.75 -1.40 15.86
CA TYR A 165 19.97 -2.70 15.26
C TYR A 165 18.65 -3.23 14.70
N TYR A 166 18.68 -3.71 13.45
CA TYR A 166 17.50 -4.21 12.76
C TYR A 166 17.65 -5.70 12.42
N TYR A 167 16.66 -6.54 12.72
CA TYR A 167 16.59 -7.93 12.25
C TYR A 167 15.50 -8.13 11.21
N TYR A 168 15.68 -9.10 10.34
CA TYR A 168 14.62 -9.56 9.42
C TYR A 168 14.48 -11.07 9.54
N PHE A 169 13.35 -11.54 10.06
CA PHE A 169 13.11 -12.96 10.29
C PHE A 169 12.45 -13.60 9.05
N THR A 170 13.17 -14.52 8.43
CA THR A 170 12.79 -15.09 7.11
C THR A 170 12.66 -16.60 7.12
N HIS A 171 12.59 -17.21 8.30
CA HIS A 171 12.45 -18.66 8.44
C HIS A 171 11.05 -19.06 8.87
N ARG A 172 10.43 -19.94 8.09
CA ARG A 172 9.18 -20.58 8.49
C ARG A 172 9.49 -21.81 9.35
N ALA A 173 9.06 -21.80 10.61
CA ALA A 173 9.28 -22.91 11.53
C ALA A 173 8.63 -24.23 11.04
N THR A 174 9.33 -25.35 11.23
CA THR A 174 8.82 -26.72 10.99
C THR A 174 7.63 -27.05 11.91
N ALA A 175 7.63 -26.52 13.13
CA ALA A 175 6.55 -26.66 14.09
C ALA A 175 5.37 -25.70 13.86
N GLN A 176 5.44 -24.79 12.87
CA GLN A 176 4.35 -23.88 12.57
C GLN A 176 3.13 -24.64 12.04
N THR A 177 2.02 -24.55 12.78
CA THR A 177 0.77 -25.29 12.51
C THR A 177 -0.08 -24.67 11.41
N TRP A 178 0.13 -23.40 11.05
CA TRP A 178 -0.54 -22.77 9.91
C TRP A 178 -0.14 -23.44 8.59
N PRO A 179 -0.95 -23.39 7.53
CA PRO A 179 -0.57 -23.88 6.22
C PRO A 179 0.74 -23.27 5.69
N GLU A 180 1.46 -24.03 4.87
CA GLU A 180 2.73 -23.63 4.26
C GLU A 180 2.62 -22.38 3.39
N TRP A 181 1.50 -22.20 2.71
CA TRP A 181 1.27 -21.05 1.83
C TRP A 181 1.23 -19.71 2.58
N MET A 182 1.02 -19.73 3.89
CA MET A 182 0.99 -18.52 4.72
C MET A 182 2.39 -17.99 5.06
N GLY A 183 3.46 -18.72 4.76
CA GLY A 183 4.83 -18.24 4.94
C GLY A 183 5.27 -18.09 6.40
N CYS A 184 6.09 -17.08 6.66
CA CYS A 184 6.74 -16.70 7.91
C CYS A 184 5.94 -15.58 8.60
N LEU A 185 4.99 -15.99 9.42
CA LEU A 185 3.93 -15.12 9.93
C LEU A 185 4.40 -14.15 11.01
N HIS A 186 3.67 -13.05 11.17
CA HIS A 186 3.77 -12.15 12.32
C HIS A 186 3.78 -12.91 13.66
N GLY A 187 4.75 -12.56 14.52
CA GLY A 187 4.90 -13.13 15.86
C GLY A 187 5.57 -14.50 15.95
N TYR A 188 5.90 -15.16 14.84
CA TYR A 188 6.54 -16.49 14.89
C TYR A 188 8.01 -16.48 15.31
N GLU A 189 8.67 -15.32 15.25
CA GLU A 189 10.02 -15.12 15.79
C GLU A 189 10.04 -15.19 17.32
N ILE A 190 8.91 -14.91 17.99
CA ILE A 190 8.77 -14.96 19.46
C ILE A 190 9.16 -16.35 19.98
N ASN A 191 8.75 -17.42 19.31
CA ASN A 191 9.07 -18.79 19.69
C ASN A 191 10.59 -19.03 19.74
N PHE A 192 11.34 -18.44 18.80
CA PHE A 192 12.81 -18.52 18.76
C PHE A 192 13.45 -17.62 19.82
N ILE A 193 12.91 -16.42 20.07
CA ILE A 193 13.40 -15.51 21.11
C ILE A 193 13.30 -16.15 22.50
N PHE A 194 12.24 -16.91 22.77
CA PHE A 194 12.00 -17.54 24.08
C PHE A 194 12.48 -18.99 24.19
N GLY A 195 13.19 -19.51 23.19
CA GLY A 195 13.81 -20.84 23.29
C GLY A 195 12.85 -22.02 23.12
N GLU A 196 11.66 -21.82 22.54
CA GLU A 196 10.71 -22.92 22.28
C GLU A 196 11.32 -24.07 21.46
N PRO A 197 12.23 -23.84 20.49
CA PRO A 197 12.92 -24.92 19.79
C PRO A 197 13.67 -25.94 20.67
N PHE A 198 13.98 -25.62 21.93
CA PHE A 198 14.57 -26.55 22.89
C PHE A 198 13.53 -27.39 23.66
N ASN A 199 12.24 -27.06 23.54
CA ASN A 199 11.16 -27.79 24.15
C ASN A 199 10.84 -29.06 23.35
N LYS A 200 11.18 -30.22 23.92
CA LYS A 200 11.01 -31.55 23.33
C LYS A 200 9.57 -31.93 22.97
N LYS A 201 8.56 -31.15 23.41
CA LYS A 201 7.15 -31.36 22.99
C LYS A 201 6.92 -30.97 21.53
N PHE A 202 7.76 -30.09 20.98
CA PHE A 202 7.66 -29.61 19.61
C PHE A 202 8.76 -30.22 18.76
N ASN A 203 8.49 -30.42 17.48
CA ASN A 203 9.40 -31.11 16.57
C ASN A 203 10.24 -30.12 15.77
N TYR A 204 11.06 -29.32 16.46
CA TYR A 204 12.01 -28.41 15.82
C TYR A 204 13.29 -29.14 15.38
N SER A 205 13.82 -28.76 14.23
CA SER A 205 15.09 -29.26 13.70
C SER A 205 16.30 -28.72 14.47
N THR A 206 17.46 -29.35 14.28
CA THR A 206 18.73 -28.88 14.86
C THR A 206 19.11 -27.49 14.35
N GLU A 207 18.84 -27.18 13.07
CA GLU A 207 19.11 -25.84 12.53
C GLU A 207 18.22 -24.77 13.19
N GLU A 208 16.99 -25.11 13.56
CA GLU A 208 16.08 -24.21 14.26
C GLU A 208 16.48 -24.00 15.73
N GLN A 209 17.03 -25.02 16.38
CA GLN A 209 17.64 -24.87 17.70
C GLN A 209 18.84 -23.92 17.63
N GLU A 210 19.67 -24.01 16.58
CA GLU A 210 20.79 -23.08 16.39
C GLU A 210 20.30 -21.65 16.08
N LEU A 211 19.25 -21.49 15.27
CA LEU A 211 18.62 -20.19 15.04
C LEU A 211 18.08 -19.59 16.35
N SER A 212 17.46 -20.41 17.20
CA SER A 212 16.97 -20.03 18.52
C SER A 212 18.10 -19.60 19.46
N SER A 213 19.19 -20.37 19.53
CA SER A 213 20.42 -19.99 20.25
C SER A 213 20.94 -18.63 19.80
N ARG A 214 20.88 -18.35 18.49
CA ARG A 214 21.32 -17.08 17.92
C ARG A 214 20.42 -15.91 18.32
N PHE A 215 19.10 -16.08 18.23
CA PHE A 215 18.13 -15.10 18.75
C PHE A 215 18.38 -14.81 20.24
N MET A 216 18.37 -15.84 21.09
CA MET A 216 18.57 -15.69 22.53
C MET A 216 19.90 -15.00 22.86
N ARG A 217 21.00 -15.37 22.17
CA ARG A 217 22.31 -14.74 22.38
C ARG A 217 22.27 -13.25 22.04
N TYR A 218 21.79 -12.87 20.86
CA TYR A 218 21.75 -11.46 20.48
C TYR A 218 20.82 -10.63 21.39
N TRP A 219 19.65 -11.16 21.75
CA TRP A 219 18.70 -10.46 22.63
C TRP A 219 19.27 -10.31 24.04
N ALA A 220 19.90 -11.35 24.58
CA ALA A 220 20.47 -11.30 25.91
C ALA A 220 21.74 -10.41 25.96
N ASN A 221 22.54 -10.38 24.89
CA ASN A 221 23.67 -9.45 24.76
C ASN A 221 23.19 -7.99 24.71
N PHE A 222 22.17 -7.72 23.88
CA PHE A 222 21.57 -6.40 23.77
C PHE A 222 20.99 -5.92 25.11
N ALA A 223 20.26 -6.78 25.83
CA ALA A 223 19.71 -6.44 27.14
C ALA A 223 20.80 -6.12 28.19
N ARG A 224 21.95 -6.81 28.15
CA ARG A 224 23.06 -6.58 29.10
C ARG A 224 23.90 -5.36 28.76
N THR A 225 24.12 -5.10 27.47
CA THR A 225 25.20 -4.18 27.04
C THR A 225 24.75 -3.06 26.11
N GLY A 226 23.54 -3.14 25.55
CA GLY A 226 23.07 -2.28 24.47
C GLY A 226 23.60 -2.64 23.07
N ASP A 227 24.51 -3.61 22.96
CA ASP A 227 25.08 -4.10 21.69
C ASP A 227 24.79 -5.61 21.55
N PRO A 228 24.03 -6.05 20.52
CA PRO A 228 23.76 -7.48 20.35
C PRO A 228 25.05 -8.28 20.13
N ASN A 229 26.12 -7.66 19.65
CA ASN A 229 27.37 -8.36 19.34
C ASN A 229 28.23 -8.65 20.57
N LYS A 230 28.03 -7.93 21.67
CA LYS A 230 28.94 -7.98 22.82
C LYS A 230 28.47 -9.01 23.83
N ASN A 231 29.24 -10.07 23.99
CA ASN A 231 29.00 -11.11 24.98
C ASN A 231 29.33 -10.61 26.40
N GLU A 232 28.82 -11.32 27.41
CA GLU A 232 29.00 -10.99 28.83
C GLU A 232 30.47 -10.98 29.28
N ASP A 233 31.30 -11.85 28.70
CA ASP A 233 32.75 -11.94 28.94
C ASP A 233 33.57 -10.85 28.21
N GLY A 234 32.89 -9.95 27.49
CA GLY A 234 33.52 -8.89 26.70
C GLY A 234 34.00 -9.33 25.31
N THR A 235 33.83 -10.61 24.94
CA THR A 235 34.09 -11.08 23.58
C THR A 235 32.96 -10.64 22.63
N TYR A 236 33.18 -10.79 21.32
CA TYR A 236 32.19 -10.45 20.31
C TYR A 236 31.65 -11.71 19.61
N THR A 237 30.42 -11.64 19.13
CA THR A 237 29.83 -12.67 18.27
C THR A 237 30.64 -12.81 16.98
N THR A 238 30.73 -14.04 16.46
CA THR A 238 31.45 -14.34 15.22
C THR A 238 30.87 -13.57 14.03
N ASP A 239 29.54 -13.55 13.92
CA ASP A 239 28.85 -12.74 12.94
C ASP A 239 28.57 -11.37 13.55
N VAL A 240 29.03 -10.33 12.84
CA VAL A 240 28.81 -8.95 13.26
C VAL A 240 27.45 -8.49 12.75
N TRP A 241 26.59 -8.09 13.68
CA TRP A 241 25.35 -7.37 13.45
C TRP A 241 25.64 -5.86 13.32
N PRO A 242 25.57 -5.30 12.11
CA PRO A 242 25.86 -3.90 11.87
C PRO A 242 24.78 -2.98 12.43
N LYS A 243 25.17 -1.74 12.75
CA LYS A 243 24.22 -0.69 13.15
C LYS A 243 23.37 -0.25 11.95
N TYR A 244 22.06 -0.27 12.12
CA TYR A 244 21.09 0.22 11.15
C TYR A 244 21.11 1.75 11.11
N ASN A 245 21.23 2.32 9.91
CA ASN A 245 21.33 3.76 9.70
C ASN A 245 20.83 4.18 8.31
N GLY A 246 20.66 5.48 8.08
CA GLY A 246 20.17 6.01 6.81
C GLY A 246 21.09 5.85 5.59
N GLN A 247 22.37 5.48 5.78
CA GLN A 247 23.31 5.28 4.67
C GLN A 247 23.24 3.85 4.13
N SER A 248 23.41 2.85 5.01
CA SER A 248 23.48 1.43 4.62
C SER A 248 22.19 0.66 4.87
N MET A 249 21.38 1.07 5.84
CA MET A 249 20.18 0.38 6.34
C MET A 249 20.44 -1.12 6.64
N GLU A 250 21.65 -1.49 7.03
CA GLU A 250 21.97 -2.92 7.16
C GLU A 250 21.19 -3.60 8.29
N TYR A 251 20.69 -4.80 8.01
CA TYR A 251 19.98 -5.64 8.97
C TYR A 251 20.61 -7.02 9.07
N MET A 252 20.40 -7.69 10.20
CA MET A 252 20.72 -9.11 10.38
C MET A 252 19.56 -9.95 9.85
N ASN A 253 19.80 -10.75 8.81
CA ASN A 253 18.82 -11.72 8.34
C ASN A 253 18.83 -12.93 9.30
N MET A 254 17.71 -13.20 9.94
CA MET A 254 17.54 -14.28 10.90
C MET A 254 16.84 -15.46 10.22
N THR A 255 17.64 -16.44 9.78
CA THR A 255 17.17 -17.68 9.16
C THR A 255 18.11 -18.85 9.46
N ILE A 256 17.69 -20.06 9.09
CA ILE A 256 18.48 -21.29 9.28
C ILE A 256 19.70 -21.32 8.35
N GLU A 257 20.72 -22.12 8.71
CA GLU A 257 22.01 -22.12 8.02
C GLU A 257 21.88 -22.50 6.54
N SER A 258 21.11 -23.55 6.26
CA SER A 258 20.84 -24.03 4.90
C SER A 258 20.08 -23.05 4.01
N ALA A 259 19.49 -21.98 4.57
CA ALA A 259 18.75 -20.97 3.83
C ALA A 259 19.58 -19.75 3.42
N TYR A 260 20.82 -19.60 3.92
CA TYR A 260 21.66 -18.47 3.52
C TYR A 260 22.24 -18.68 2.11
N PRO A 261 22.11 -17.70 1.20
CA PRO A 261 22.71 -17.79 -0.14
C PRO A 261 24.23 -17.54 -0.12
N SER A 262 24.76 -16.99 0.97
CA SER A 262 26.17 -16.68 1.15
C SER A 262 26.53 -16.74 2.64
N PRO A 263 27.82 -16.86 3.01
CA PRO A 263 28.24 -16.81 4.41
C PRO A 263 27.84 -15.52 5.14
N ARG A 264 27.58 -14.44 4.39
CA ARG A 264 27.15 -13.16 4.95
C ARG A 264 25.67 -13.24 5.34
N ARG A 265 25.39 -13.07 6.63
CA ARG A 265 24.04 -13.10 7.22
C ARG A 265 23.32 -11.75 7.23
N THR A 266 23.89 -10.71 6.61
CA THR A 266 23.33 -9.35 6.62
C THR A 266 22.72 -8.98 5.27
N GLY A 267 21.66 -8.18 5.27
CA GLY A 267 21.08 -7.56 4.08
C GLY A 267 20.98 -6.04 4.22
N HIS A 268 20.41 -5.37 3.21
CA HIS A 268 20.18 -3.92 3.22
C HIS A 268 18.68 -3.60 3.26
N GLY A 269 18.32 -2.80 4.26
CA GLY A 269 17.02 -2.52 4.90
C GLY A 269 15.85 -3.27 4.33
N PRO A 270 15.14 -4.18 5.03
CA PRO A 270 14.14 -4.98 4.34
C PRO A 270 13.14 -4.08 3.61
N ARG A 271 12.93 -4.40 2.33
CA ARG A 271 11.91 -3.76 1.49
C ARG A 271 12.09 -2.25 1.28
N ARG A 272 13.33 -1.73 1.29
CA ARG A 272 13.67 -0.30 1.10
C ARG A 272 12.89 0.42 -0.03
N LYS A 273 12.79 -0.17 -1.23
CA LYS A 273 12.05 0.41 -2.37
C LYS A 273 10.58 0.64 -2.01
N HIS A 274 9.92 -0.41 -1.52
CA HIS A 274 8.51 -0.39 -1.14
C HIS A 274 8.24 0.54 0.04
N CYS A 275 9.15 0.62 1.01
CA CYS A 275 9.01 1.58 2.10
C CYS A 275 9.22 3.02 1.66
N ALA A 276 10.09 3.29 0.69
CA ALA A 276 10.17 4.61 0.07
C ALA A 276 8.89 4.96 -0.71
N PHE A 277 8.24 3.97 -1.32
CA PHE A 277 6.93 4.14 -1.94
C PHE A 277 5.88 4.62 -0.91
N TRP A 278 5.71 3.90 0.20
CA TRP A 278 4.70 4.24 1.22
C TRP A 278 5.04 5.50 2.02
N LYS A 279 6.31 5.76 2.33
CA LYS A 279 6.72 6.84 3.24
C LYS A 279 7.09 8.15 2.55
N ALA A 280 7.35 8.13 1.24
CA ALA A 280 7.73 9.32 0.49
C ALA A 280 6.90 9.51 -0.78
N TYR A 281 6.88 8.52 -1.68
CA TYR A 281 6.24 8.69 -2.99
C TYR A 281 4.73 8.91 -2.89
N LEU A 282 4.01 8.00 -2.22
CA LEU A 282 2.55 8.04 -2.15
C LEU A 282 2.02 9.28 -1.39
N PRO A 283 2.56 9.67 -0.21
CA PRO A 283 2.14 10.90 0.45
C PRO A 283 2.40 12.15 -0.38
N ASN A 284 3.54 12.24 -1.07
CA ASN A 284 3.86 13.37 -1.94
C ASN A 284 2.93 13.44 -3.16
N LEU A 285 2.59 12.29 -3.76
CA LEU A 285 1.60 12.21 -4.83
C LEU A 285 0.23 12.70 -4.34
N MET A 286 -0.22 12.22 -3.18
CA MET A 286 -1.51 12.62 -2.60
C MET A 286 -1.55 14.12 -2.30
N ALA A 287 -0.49 14.69 -1.72
CA ALA A 287 -0.38 16.11 -1.45
C ALA A 287 -0.42 16.95 -2.74
N ALA A 288 0.35 16.55 -3.77
CA ALA A 288 0.39 17.27 -5.05
C ALA A 288 -0.95 17.26 -5.79
N VAL A 289 -1.77 16.21 -5.59
CA VAL A 289 -3.08 16.07 -6.24
C VAL A 289 -4.18 16.77 -5.44
N ALA A 290 -4.08 16.81 -4.11
CA ALA A 290 -5.02 17.54 -3.25
C ALA A 290 -5.07 19.03 -3.61
N ASP A 291 -3.92 19.64 -3.92
CA ASP A 291 -3.81 21.05 -4.33
C ASP A 291 -4.44 21.33 -5.71
N VAL A 292 -4.61 20.29 -6.53
CA VAL A 292 -5.08 20.42 -7.92
C VAL A 292 -6.61 20.35 -8.00
N GLY A 293 -7.28 19.81 -6.97
CA GLY A 293 -8.74 19.68 -6.90
C GLY A 293 -9.29 18.59 -7.83
N ASP A 294 -10.13 17.72 -7.28
CA ASP A 294 -10.79 16.62 -8.02
C ASP A 294 -11.44 17.06 -9.35
N PRO A 295 -12.11 18.24 -9.47
CA PRO A 295 -12.70 18.68 -10.73
C PRO A 295 -11.67 18.92 -11.84
N PHE A 296 -10.49 19.44 -11.51
CA PHE A 296 -9.45 19.69 -12.50
C PHE A 296 -8.78 18.40 -12.96
N LEU A 297 -8.58 17.46 -12.04
CA LEU A 297 -8.02 16.16 -12.37
C LEU A 297 -8.97 15.36 -13.28
N LEU A 298 -10.27 15.38 -12.96
CA LEU A 298 -11.31 14.78 -13.79
C LEU A 298 -11.36 15.44 -15.18
N TRP A 299 -11.32 16.78 -15.24
CA TRP A 299 -11.25 17.51 -16.50
C TRP A 299 -10.01 17.13 -17.31
N LYS A 300 -8.84 17.02 -16.67
CA LYS A 300 -7.58 16.68 -17.35
C LYS A 300 -7.62 15.26 -17.93
N GLN A 301 -8.12 14.28 -17.17
CA GLN A 301 -8.32 12.91 -17.65
C GLN A 301 -9.31 12.87 -18.83
N GLN A 302 -10.41 13.63 -18.75
CA GLN A 302 -11.38 13.72 -19.83
C GLN A 302 -10.82 14.41 -21.08
N MET A 303 -10.00 15.44 -20.91
CA MET A 303 -9.31 16.11 -22.02
C MET A 303 -8.26 15.21 -22.66
N ASP A 304 -7.53 14.41 -21.89
CA ASP A 304 -6.60 13.41 -22.44
C ASP A 304 -7.35 12.34 -23.25
N LYS A 305 -8.49 11.83 -22.75
CA LYS A 305 -9.34 10.92 -23.52
C LYS A 305 -9.86 11.58 -24.79
N TRP A 306 -10.31 12.82 -24.71
CA TRP A 306 -10.75 13.56 -25.90
C TRP A 306 -9.64 13.76 -26.92
N GLN A 307 -8.44 14.13 -26.47
CA GLN A 307 -7.30 14.41 -27.33
C GLN A 307 -6.68 13.14 -27.94
N ASN A 308 -6.76 12.01 -27.26
CA ASN A 308 -6.10 10.79 -27.73
C ASN A 308 -7.06 9.78 -28.37
N GLU A 309 -8.34 9.78 -27.98
CA GLU A 309 -9.34 8.83 -28.48
C GLU A 309 -10.36 9.53 -29.38
N TYR A 310 -11.04 10.56 -28.89
CA TYR A 310 -12.19 11.14 -29.61
C TYR A 310 -11.82 12.02 -30.80
N ILE A 311 -10.72 12.78 -30.73
CA ILE A 311 -10.33 13.67 -31.83
C ILE A 311 -9.84 12.91 -33.07
N MET A 312 -9.27 11.72 -32.89
CA MET A 312 -8.83 10.89 -34.01
C MET A 312 -10.03 10.33 -34.79
N ASP A 313 -11.04 9.84 -34.08
CA ASP A 313 -12.32 9.43 -34.68
C ASP A 313 -13.03 10.62 -35.34
N TRP A 314 -13.06 11.78 -34.68
CA TRP A 314 -13.63 12.99 -35.27
C TRP A 314 -12.92 13.39 -36.56
N GLN A 315 -11.58 13.42 -36.57
CA GLN A 315 -10.79 13.74 -37.75
C GLN A 315 -11.10 12.75 -38.89
N TYR A 316 -11.18 11.45 -38.58
CA TYR A 316 -11.56 10.45 -39.57
C TYR A 316 -12.94 10.73 -40.17
N HIS A 317 -13.97 10.91 -39.34
CA HIS A 317 -15.33 11.19 -39.80
C HIS A 317 -15.45 12.52 -40.55
N PHE A 318 -14.72 13.55 -40.11
CA PHE A 318 -14.67 14.85 -40.76
C PHE A 318 -13.98 14.78 -42.14
N GLU A 319 -12.93 13.99 -42.28
CA GLU A 319 -12.30 13.72 -43.58
C GLU A 319 -13.24 12.95 -44.53
N GLN A 320 -14.01 11.97 -44.04
CA GLN A 320 -15.03 11.29 -44.84
C GLN A 320 -16.12 12.27 -45.31
N TYR A 321 -16.56 13.16 -44.42
CA TYR A 321 -17.50 14.22 -44.76
C TYR A 321 -16.98 15.17 -45.85
N LYS A 322 -15.72 15.61 -45.75
CA LYS A 322 -15.10 16.46 -46.79
C LYS A 322 -15.04 15.77 -48.14
N LYS A 323 -14.68 14.48 -48.16
CA LYS A 323 -14.70 13.66 -49.40
C LYS A 323 -16.12 13.58 -49.95
N TYR A 324 -17.12 13.32 -49.12
CA TYR A 324 -18.52 13.26 -49.54
C TYR A 324 -19.03 14.60 -50.11
N GLN A 325 -18.73 15.73 -49.45
CA GLN A 325 -19.10 17.06 -49.98
C GLN A 325 -18.43 17.34 -51.33
N ALA A 326 -17.19 16.88 -51.54
CA ALA A 326 -16.53 16.99 -52.84
C ALA A 326 -17.24 16.17 -53.92
N TYR A 327 -17.73 14.95 -53.62
CA TYR A 327 -18.55 14.15 -54.54
C TYR A 327 -19.92 14.77 -54.81
N ARG A 328 -20.56 15.37 -53.80
CA ARG A 328 -21.85 16.08 -53.94
C ARG A 328 -21.77 17.29 -54.88
N HIS A 329 -20.60 17.94 -54.95
CA HIS A 329 -20.34 19.02 -55.90
C HIS A 329 -19.99 18.53 -57.32
N LEU A 330 -19.57 17.27 -57.48
CA LEU A 330 -19.34 16.65 -58.79
C LEU A 330 -20.63 16.07 -59.39
N ASP A 331 -21.57 15.61 -58.57
CA ASP A 331 -22.85 15.04 -59.00
C ASP A 331 -23.97 16.07 -59.22
N SER A 332 -23.72 17.38 -59.06
CA SER A 332 -24.71 18.42 -59.37
C SER A 332 -25.00 18.57 -60.88
N TYR A 333 -24.51 17.65 -61.72
CA TYR A 333 -24.80 17.57 -63.16
C TYR A 333 -25.43 16.26 -63.62
N SER A 334 -25.82 15.35 -62.71
CA SER A 334 -26.40 14.06 -63.09
C SER A 334 -27.62 13.71 -62.24
N CYS A 335 -28.81 14.03 -62.76
CA CYS A 335 -30.07 13.54 -62.21
C CYS A 335 -30.26 12.05 -62.47
N GLY A 336 -30.47 11.27 -61.41
CA GLY A 336 -31.24 10.02 -61.46
C GLY A 336 -30.49 8.76 -61.05
N ALA A 337 -30.52 8.43 -59.76
CA ALA A 337 -30.59 7.04 -59.29
C ALA A 337 -31.03 7.03 -57.82
N ASP A 338 -32.05 6.23 -57.52
CA ASP A 338 -32.55 5.94 -56.18
C ASP A 338 -31.56 4.98 -55.49
N VAL A 339 -30.56 5.55 -54.81
CA VAL A 339 -29.63 4.83 -53.95
C VAL A 339 -30.01 5.21 -52.52
N GLY A 340 -30.49 4.25 -51.74
CA GLY A 340 -31.06 4.47 -50.41
C GLY A 340 -30.28 5.50 -49.59
N ASP A 341 -30.98 6.53 -49.13
CA ASP A 341 -30.42 7.83 -48.78
C ASP A 341 -29.23 7.76 -47.80
N PRO A 342 -27.97 7.85 -48.28
CA PRO A 342 -26.79 7.83 -47.44
C PRO A 342 -26.73 9.06 -46.51
N PHE A 343 -27.49 10.12 -46.83
CA PHE A 343 -27.66 11.28 -45.97
C PHE A 343 -28.43 10.93 -44.69
N LEU A 344 -29.37 9.99 -44.74
CA LEU A 344 -30.09 9.53 -43.55
C LEU A 344 -29.16 8.75 -42.62
N LEU A 345 -28.28 7.91 -43.16
CA LEU A 345 -27.30 7.15 -42.38
C LEU A 345 -26.22 8.07 -41.78
N TRP A 346 -25.72 9.03 -42.56
CA TRP A 346 -24.80 10.06 -42.07
C TRP A 346 -25.44 10.97 -41.02
N LYS A 347 -26.70 11.39 -41.23
CA LYS A 347 -27.46 12.20 -40.28
C LYS A 347 -27.71 11.43 -38.99
N GLN A 348 -28.04 10.14 -39.04
CA GLN A 348 -28.15 9.29 -37.85
C GLN A 348 -26.80 9.13 -37.13
N GLN A 349 -25.69 8.99 -37.85
CA GLN A 349 -24.35 8.93 -37.25
C GLN A 349 -23.92 10.28 -36.65
N MET A 350 -24.25 11.40 -37.29
CA MET A 350 -23.98 12.76 -36.79
C MET A 350 -24.88 13.15 -35.64
N ASP A 351 -26.16 12.79 -35.65
CA ASP A 351 -27.09 13.01 -34.54
C ASP A 351 -26.66 12.15 -33.34
N LYS A 352 -26.18 10.92 -33.56
CA LYS A 352 -25.56 10.11 -32.51
C LYS A 352 -24.28 10.77 -31.99
N TRP A 353 -23.39 11.23 -32.88
CA TRP A 353 -22.15 11.90 -32.49
C TRP A 353 -22.39 13.22 -31.73
N GLN A 354 -23.35 14.03 -32.17
CA GLN A 354 -23.69 15.31 -31.55
C GLN A 354 -24.37 15.13 -30.19
N ASN A 355 -25.22 14.11 -30.04
CA ASN A 355 -25.88 13.83 -28.76
C ASN A 355 -24.98 13.11 -27.75
N GLU A 356 -24.06 12.24 -28.20
CA GLU A 356 -23.15 11.51 -27.29
C GLU A 356 -21.88 12.31 -26.95
N TYR A 357 -21.33 13.12 -27.87
CA TYR A 357 -19.98 13.71 -27.71
C TYR A 357 -19.97 15.24 -27.60
N ILE A 358 -20.83 15.97 -28.31
CA ILE A 358 -20.89 17.45 -28.21
C ILE A 358 -21.55 17.89 -26.91
N MET A 359 -22.61 17.21 -26.48
CA MET A 359 -23.27 17.49 -25.20
C MET A 359 -22.33 17.29 -24.01
N ASP A 360 -21.50 16.25 -24.06
CA ASP A 360 -20.49 15.96 -23.04
C ASP A 360 -19.38 17.03 -23.04
N TRP A 361 -18.88 17.42 -24.22
CA TRP A 361 -17.92 18.52 -24.35
C TRP A 361 -18.46 19.86 -23.85
N GLN A 362 -19.72 20.20 -24.17
CA GLN A 362 -20.36 21.43 -23.70
C GLN A 362 -20.57 21.42 -22.18
N TYR A 363 -21.01 20.29 -21.62
CA TYR A 363 -21.11 20.11 -20.17
C TYR A 363 -19.75 20.32 -19.49
N HIS A 364 -18.70 19.70 -20.01
CA HIS A 364 -17.35 19.78 -19.44
C HIS A 364 -16.67 21.13 -19.64
N PHE A 365 -16.93 21.82 -20.75
CA PHE A 365 -16.46 23.19 -20.98
C PHE A 365 -17.14 24.19 -20.02
N GLU A 366 -18.42 23.99 -19.70
CA GLU A 366 -19.11 24.77 -18.67
C GLU A 366 -18.55 24.49 -17.26
N GLN A 367 -18.15 23.25 -16.95
CA GLN A 367 -17.45 22.96 -15.69
C GLN A 367 -16.07 23.65 -15.62
N TYR A 368 -15.33 23.69 -16.73
CA TYR A 368 -14.07 24.43 -16.83
C TYR A 368 -14.25 25.94 -16.61
N LYS A 369 -15.29 26.56 -17.18
CA LYS A 369 -15.63 27.97 -16.92
C LYS A 369 -15.94 28.22 -15.46
N LYS A 370 -16.70 27.31 -14.81
CA LYS A 370 -16.98 27.39 -13.37
C LYS A 370 -15.70 27.31 -12.56
N TYR A 371 -14.79 26.38 -12.87
CA TYR A 371 -13.48 26.27 -12.21
C TYR A 371 -12.62 27.53 -12.36
N GLN A 372 -12.54 28.10 -13.56
CA GLN A 372 -11.84 29.37 -13.80
C GLN A 372 -12.47 30.52 -12.99
N ALA A 373 -13.79 30.55 -12.84
CA ALA A 373 -14.47 31.53 -12.01
C ALA A 373 -14.14 31.38 -10.51
N TYR A 374 -14.06 30.14 -9.99
CA TYR A 374 -13.61 29.88 -8.61
C TYR A 374 -12.15 30.29 -8.38
N ARG A 375 -11.25 29.99 -9.32
CA ARG A 375 -9.84 30.40 -9.25
C ARG A 375 -9.67 31.92 -9.30
N HIS A 376 -10.54 32.62 -10.02
CA HIS A 376 -10.59 34.07 -10.00
C HIS A 376 -11.08 34.61 -8.66
N LEU A 377 -12.01 33.96 -7.97
CA LEU A 377 -12.47 34.39 -6.63
C LEU A 377 -11.39 34.22 -5.55
N ASP A 378 -10.59 33.14 -5.57
CA ASP A 378 -9.49 32.94 -4.61
C ASP A 378 -8.29 33.87 -4.85
N SER A 379 -8.10 34.36 -6.07
CA SER A 379 -7.06 35.34 -6.39
C SER A 379 -7.41 36.77 -5.95
N TYR A 380 -8.63 37.03 -5.47
CA TYR A 380 -9.04 38.31 -4.87
C TYR A 380 -9.03 38.32 -3.33
N SER A 381 -8.78 37.21 -2.64
CA SER A 381 -8.71 37.19 -1.16
C SER A 381 -7.30 37.47 -0.60
N CYS A 382 -6.28 37.53 -1.45
CA CYS A 382 -4.91 37.93 -1.09
C CYS A 382 -4.50 39.20 -1.84
N GLY A 383 -5.14 40.34 -1.54
CA GLY A 383 -4.82 41.59 -2.23
C GLY A 383 -5.53 42.83 -1.72
N GLY A 384 -5.28 43.24 -0.47
CA GLY A 384 -5.74 44.51 0.08
C GLY A 384 -4.85 45.02 1.22
N ARG A 385 -3.70 45.60 0.84
CA ARG A 385 -2.73 46.38 1.65
C ARG A 385 -3.32 47.74 2.09
N PRO A 386 -2.72 48.54 3.01
CA PRO A 386 -1.33 48.55 3.51
C PRO A 386 -1.12 48.27 5.00
#